data_AF-A0A6Q2XGU8-F1
#
_entry.id   AF-A0A6Q2XGU8-F1
#
_cell.length_a   1.000
_cell.length_b   1.000
_cell.length_c   1.000
_cell.angle_alpha   90.00
_cell.angle_beta   90.00
_cell.angle_gamma   90.00
#
_symmetry.space_group_name_H-M   'P 1'
#
loop_
_entity.id
_entity.type
_entity.pdbx_description
1 polymer ?
#
loop_
_entity_poly.entity_id
_entity_poly.type
_entity_poly.pdbx_seq_one_letter_code
_entity_poly.pdbx_strand_id
1 'polypeptide(L)'
;PGESSRSPDGSWKCIELKGGDIAKSFRKAINRKEGILAIGGTSELSSQGTQHSFSEEERFAFVNWINSALEKDPDCKHVLPMNPNTPNSLFTAVGDGIVLCKMINLSVPDTIDERTINKKKLTPFTIQENLNLALNSASAIGCHVVNIGAQDLREGKPHLVLGLLWQIIKIGLFADIVLSKNEALAALLREGETLADLMKLSPEELLLRWANFHLENAGYSKINNLSSDIKVKYFCPSNWRSSSDSRAYFHLLNMIAPDGSKADKPRIEINMSGYNEKDDLRRAECMLLQADRLGCRQFVTAADVVSGNSKLNLAFVANLFNKYPCLTKPEGQDLDWGKVEGETREERTFRNWMNSLGVNPHVNHIYGDLLDALVILQLYERIKVTVDWEHKVNRPPYPKIGANMKKLENCNYAVALGKTKAGFSLVGIGGKDLNDGNPTLTLALVWQIMRRYTLNVLEDLGDGEAANDDLIISWVNRTLTEAGKSSKISNFKDRSISTSLPVLDLIDSIQPGSVRYDLVKTGTLSEDDKLDNAKYAVSMARKIGARVYALPDDLLEVKPKMVMTVFACLMGRGMKRE
;
A
#
# COMPACT_ATOMS: atom_id res chain seq x y z
N PRO A 1 38.41 -27.82 24.98
CA PRO A 1 39.73 -27.60 25.61
C PRO A 1 40.33 -26.26 25.14
N GLY A 2 40.33 -25.26 26.03
CA GLY A 2 40.87 -23.93 25.79
C GLY A 2 40.56 -23.05 27.00
N GLU A 3 41.61 -22.67 27.71
CA GLU A 3 41.66 -22.33 29.13
C GLU A 3 41.04 -20.99 29.53
N SER A 4 40.39 -20.98 30.69
CA SER A 4 39.94 -19.81 31.43
C SER A 4 41.06 -19.30 32.34
N SER A 5 41.60 -18.10 32.09
CA SER A 5 42.46 -17.39 33.05
C SER A 5 41.63 -16.37 33.86
N ARG A 6 41.63 -16.54 35.18
CA ARG A 6 40.87 -15.79 36.19
C ARG A 6 41.66 -14.56 36.66
N SER A 7 41.03 -13.38 36.72
CA SER A 7 41.59 -12.21 37.43
C SER A 7 41.23 -12.27 38.94
N PRO A 8 42.01 -11.61 39.83
CA PRO A 8 41.99 -11.90 41.28
C PRO A 8 40.78 -11.39 42.07
N ASP A 9 39.81 -10.70 41.45
CA ASP A 9 38.71 -10.02 42.12
C ASP A 9 37.31 -10.53 41.76
N GLY A 10 37.19 -11.60 40.96
CA GLY A 10 35.94 -12.33 40.78
C GLY A 10 34.81 -11.59 40.03
N SER A 11 35.11 -10.53 39.27
CA SER A 11 34.11 -9.84 38.43
C SER A 11 34.16 -10.28 36.96
N TRP A 12 32.99 -10.54 36.36
CA TRP A 12 32.84 -10.79 34.93
C TRP A 12 32.80 -9.45 34.17
N LYS A 13 33.78 -9.20 33.28
CA LYS A 13 33.69 -8.09 32.31
C LYS A 13 32.80 -8.50 31.13
N CYS A 14 31.57 -7.98 31.10
CA CYS A 14 30.81 -7.90 29.85
C CYS A 14 31.42 -6.82 28.94
N ILE A 15 31.75 -7.20 27.72
CA ILE A 15 32.08 -6.26 26.64
C ILE A 15 30.77 -5.59 26.21
N GLU A 16 30.48 -4.41 26.75
CA GLU A 16 29.44 -3.51 26.25
C GLU A 16 29.93 -2.87 24.94
N LEU A 17 29.31 -3.20 23.80
CA LEU A 17 29.25 -2.30 22.65
C LEU A 17 27.94 -2.48 21.85
N LYS A 18 27.32 -1.33 21.56
CA LYS A 18 26.24 -1.00 20.59
C LYS A 18 24.88 -0.62 21.20
N GLY A 19 24.79 0.63 21.61
CA GLY A 19 23.55 1.35 21.96
C GLY A 19 23.80 2.84 22.24
N GLY A 20 24.97 3.17 22.78
CA GLY A 20 25.34 4.55 23.13
C GLY A 20 25.71 5.48 21.96
N ASP A 21 26.18 4.96 20.83
CA ASP A 21 26.65 5.80 19.71
C ASP A 21 25.51 6.45 18.92
N ILE A 22 24.33 5.82 18.92
CA ILE A 22 23.09 6.36 18.33
C ILE A 22 22.61 7.56 19.17
N ALA A 23 22.61 7.42 20.50
CA ALA A 23 22.20 8.48 21.44
C ALA A 23 23.16 9.70 21.44
N LYS A 24 24.47 9.48 21.25
CA LYS A 24 25.46 10.57 21.18
C LYS A 24 25.39 11.34 19.85
N SER A 25 25.16 10.66 18.73
CA SER A 25 24.99 11.30 17.42
C SER A 25 23.73 12.19 17.37
N PHE A 26 22.67 11.77 18.07
CA PHE A 26 21.38 12.45 18.17
C PHE A 26 21.45 13.84 18.83
N ARG A 27 22.22 13.98 19.92
CA ARG A 27 22.34 15.27 20.66
C ARG A 27 22.92 16.40 19.81
N LYS A 28 23.69 16.07 18.77
CA LYS A 28 24.34 17.03 17.88
C LYS A 28 23.42 17.49 16.73
N ALA A 29 22.41 16.69 16.37
CA ALA A 29 21.45 17.00 15.30
C ALA A 29 20.27 17.88 15.75
N ILE A 30 19.82 17.71 17.01
CA ILE A 30 18.67 18.45 17.59
C ILE A 30 18.89 19.97 17.69
N ASN A 31 20.14 20.44 17.65
CA ASN A 31 20.42 21.88 17.69
C ASN A 31 20.19 22.61 16.35
N ARG A 32 19.83 21.91 15.26
CA ARG A 32 19.39 22.57 14.01
C ARG A 32 17.85 22.57 13.95
N LYS A 33 17.25 23.67 14.41
CA LYS A 33 15.84 23.99 14.10
C LYS A 33 15.73 24.33 12.62
N GLU A 34 15.06 23.50 11.83
CA GLU A 34 14.25 23.85 10.64
C GLU A 34 13.64 22.57 10.04
N GLY A 35 12.31 22.42 10.16
CA GLY A 35 11.56 21.20 9.81
C GLY A 35 11.10 21.08 8.36
N ILE A 36 11.73 21.80 7.42
CA ILE A 36 11.39 21.82 5.99
C ILE A 36 12.68 22.23 5.24
N LEU A 37 13.37 21.32 4.56
CA LEU A 37 14.55 21.65 3.74
C LEU A 37 14.12 22.00 2.31
N ALA A 38 14.43 23.22 1.87
CA ALA A 38 14.32 23.64 0.48
C ALA A 38 15.63 23.32 -0.26
N ILE A 39 15.56 22.54 -1.35
CA ILE A 39 16.71 22.33 -2.23
C ILE A 39 16.67 23.40 -3.33
N GLY A 40 17.66 24.28 -3.36
CA GLY A 40 17.93 25.19 -4.48
C GLY A 40 18.59 24.43 -5.63
N GLY A 41 18.13 24.63 -6.86
CA GLY A 41 18.66 23.96 -8.05
C GLY A 41 20.11 24.37 -8.34
N THR A 42 20.97 23.39 -8.62
CA THR A 42 22.41 23.59 -8.92
C THR A 42 22.69 23.71 -10.43
N SER A 43 21.81 24.35 -11.20
CA SER A 43 22.09 24.65 -12.62
C SER A 43 21.40 25.94 -13.05
N GLU A 44 22.20 26.86 -13.60
CA GLU A 44 21.84 28.24 -14.00
C GLU A 44 20.79 28.34 -15.13
N LEU A 45 20.14 27.25 -15.53
CA LEU A 45 19.19 27.21 -16.65
C LEU A 45 17.83 26.58 -16.33
N SER A 46 17.51 26.33 -15.05
CA SER A 46 16.22 25.71 -14.63
C SER A 46 15.46 26.50 -13.56
N SER A 47 15.55 27.83 -13.62
CA SER A 47 14.76 28.74 -12.79
C SER A 47 13.33 28.94 -13.32
N GLN A 48 12.51 27.89 -13.28
CA GLN A 48 11.05 28.03 -13.15
C GLN A 48 10.48 27.02 -12.14
N GLY A 49 10.71 27.32 -10.85
CA GLY A 49 9.60 27.55 -9.93
C GLY A 49 8.75 26.36 -9.47
N THR A 50 9.32 25.38 -8.77
CA THR A 50 8.65 24.78 -7.59
C THR A 50 9.70 24.28 -6.59
N GLN A 51 9.87 24.99 -5.47
CA GLN A 51 10.65 24.48 -4.33
C GLN A 51 9.82 23.37 -3.67
N HIS A 52 10.16 22.11 -3.92
CA HIS A 52 9.54 20.99 -3.22
C HIS A 52 10.31 20.73 -1.93
N SER A 53 9.73 21.14 -0.82
CA SER A 53 10.19 20.72 0.48
C SER A 53 9.70 19.31 0.83
N PHE A 54 10.44 18.62 1.69
CA PHE A 54 10.10 17.28 2.15
C PHE A 54 10.30 17.14 3.67
N SER A 55 9.61 16.19 4.30
CA SER A 55 9.70 15.96 5.75
C SER A 55 10.95 15.14 6.09
N GLU A 56 11.83 15.73 6.90
CA GLU A 56 13.00 15.06 7.44
C GLU A 56 12.63 13.97 8.45
N GLU A 57 11.53 14.17 9.18
CA GLU A 57 10.98 13.22 10.14
C GLU A 57 10.55 11.92 9.43
N GLU A 58 9.79 12.05 8.34
CA GLU A 58 9.37 10.92 7.51
C GLU A 58 10.58 10.19 6.91
N ARG A 59 11.55 10.93 6.37
CA ARG A 59 12.77 10.35 5.82
C ARG A 59 13.52 9.53 6.87
N PHE A 60 13.73 10.10 8.05
CA PHE A 60 14.42 9.45 9.17
C PHE A 60 13.69 8.16 9.59
N ALA A 61 12.37 8.25 9.74
CA ALA A 61 11.50 7.12 10.08
C ALA A 61 11.59 5.99 9.06
N PHE A 62 11.47 6.31 7.77
CA PHE A 62 11.49 5.31 6.69
C PHE A 62 12.86 4.65 6.54
N VAL A 63 13.96 5.40 6.71
CA VAL A 63 15.31 4.81 6.70
C VAL A 63 15.45 3.76 7.80
N ASN A 64 15.06 4.07 9.03
CA ASN A 64 15.16 3.12 10.15
C ASN A 64 14.27 1.90 9.96
N TRP A 65 13.06 2.10 9.44
CA TRP A 65 12.15 1.02 9.10
C TRP A 65 12.74 0.09 8.04
N ILE A 66 13.21 0.63 6.92
CA ILE A 66 13.79 -0.16 5.82
C ILE A 66 15.05 -0.90 6.30
N ASN A 67 15.93 -0.24 7.06
CA ASN A 67 17.11 -0.88 7.64
C ASN A 67 16.75 -2.08 8.50
N SER A 68 15.70 -1.97 9.31
CA SER A 68 15.24 -3.04 10.19
C SER A 68 14.54 -4.15 9.41
N ALA A 69 13.68 -3.78 8.46
CA ALA A 69 12.84 -4.72 7.73
C ALA A 69 13.62 -5.55 6.68
N LEU A 70 14.63 -4.94 6.05
CA LEU A 70 15.47 -5.56 5.02
C LEU A 70 16.88 -5.89 5.52
N GLU A 71 17.13 -5.86 6.83
CA GLU A 71 18.46 -6.11 7.44
C GLU A 71 19.10 -7.41 6.94
N LYS A 72 18.29 -8.45 6.77
CA LYS A 72 18.72 -9.80 6.39
C LYS A 72 18.62 -10.07 4.89
N ASP A 73 18.11 -9.12 4.09
CA ASP A 73 17.95 -9.33 2.66
C ASP A 73 19.32 -9.26 1.94
N PRO A 74 19.72 -10.33 1.22
CA PRO A 74 21.03 -10.38 0.58
C PRO A 74 21.17 -9.41 -0.59
N ASP A 75 20.07 -9.03 -1.25
CA ASP A 75 20.08 -8.21 -2.45
C ASP A 75 20.16 -6.71 -2.14
N CYS A 76 19.90 -6.30 -0.91
CA CYS A 76 19.98 -4.89 -0.46
C CYS A 76 21.29 -4.54 0.27
N LYS A 77 22.22 -5.50 0.43
CA LYS A 77 23.46 -5.29 1.21
C LYS A 77 24.39 -4.20 0.69
N HIS A 78 24.28 -3.83 -0.59
CA HIS A 78 25.10 -2.77 -1.19
C HIS A 78 24.65 -1.36 -0.78
N VAL A 79 23.44 -1.21 -0.26
CA VAL A 79 22.87 0.07 0.19
C VAL A 79 22.46 0.09 1.66
N LEU A 80 22.36 -1.08 2.32
CA LEU A 80 22.01 -1.19 3.74
C LEU A 80 23.25 -1.47 4.63
N PRO A 81 23.28 -0.93 5.86
CA PRO A 81 22.32 0.00 6.43
C PRO A 81 22.52 1.44 5.90
N MET A 82 21.42 2.11 5.59
CA MET A 82 21.41 3.54 5.26
C MET A 82 21.61 4.38 6.53
N ASN A 83 22.36 5.49 6.45
CA ASN A 83 22.47 6.43 7.56
C ASN A 83 21.25 7.38 7.61
N PRO A 84 20.39 7.33 8.65
CA PRO A 84 19.21 8.18 8.73
C PRO A 84 19.55 9.66 8.94
N ASN A 85 20.77 10.00 9.34
CA ASN A 85 21.19 11.40 9.53
C ASN A 85 21.74 12.05 8.24
N THR A 86 21.97 11.27 7.19
CA THR A 86 22.43 11.78 5.89
C THR A 86 21.22 12.03 4.99
N PRO A 87 20.91 13.30 4.60
CA PRO A 87 19.69 13.62 3.87
C PRO A 87 19.50 12.82 2.58
N ASN A 88 20.57 12.57 1.83
CA ASN A 88 20.47 11.89 0.53
C ASN A 88 20.56 10.36 0.58
N SER A 89 20.82 9.75 1.76
CA SER A 89 21.08 8.29 1.83
C SER A 89 19.92 7.47 1.29
N LEU A 90 18.69 7.82 1.69
CA LEU A 90 17.46 7.17 1.23
C LEU A 90 17.27 7.33 -0.28
N PHE A 91 17.41 8.55 -0.77
CA PHE A 91 17.11 8.90 -2.16
C PHE A 91 18.09 8.26 -3.14
N THR A 92 19.36 8.12 -2.75
CA THR A 92 20.35 7.37 -3.53
C THR A 92 20.10 5.86 -3.44
N ALA A 93 19.77 5.34 -2.25
CA ALA A 93 19.60 3.89 -2.03
C ALA A 93 18.41 3.29 -2.82
N VAL A 94 17.36 4.06 -3.09
CA VAL A 94 16.21 3.60 -3.88
C VAL A 94 16.41 3.71 -5.39
N GLY A 95 17.44 4.43 -5.84
CA GLY A 95 17.61 4.85 -7.23
C GLY A 95 17.88 3.70 -8.23
N ASP A 96 18.23 2.51 -7.73
CA ASP A 96 18.40 1.30 -8.55
C ASP A 96 17.15 0.40 -8.63
N GLY A 97 16.11 0.76 -7.87
CA GLY A 97 14.82 0.08 -7.79
C GLY A 97 14.77 -1.21 -6.96
N ILE A 98 15.89 -1.73 -6.45
CA ILE A 98 15.91 -3.00 -5.71
C ILE A 98 15.17 -2.86 -4.39
N VAL A 99 15.50 -1.82 -3.60
CA VAL A 99 14.85 -1.56 -2.30
C VAL A 99 13.34 -1.39 -2.48
N LEU A 100 12.90 -0.68 -3.52
CA LEU A 100 11.47 -0.49 -3.79
C LEU A 100 10.77 -1.81 -4.11
N CYS A 101 11.36 -2.66 -4.95
CA CYS A 101 10.79 -3.97 -5.26
C CYS A 101 10.66 -4.85 -4.00
N LYS A 102 11.68 -4.85 -3.15
CA LYS A 102 11.68 -5.60 -1.90
C LYS A 102 10.65 -5.09 -0.89
N MET A 103 10.53 -3.77 -0.76
CA MET A 103 9.50 -3.15 0.08
C MET A 103 8.08 -3.48 -0.40
N ILE A 104 7.85 -3.57 -1.71
CA ILE A 104 6.55 -3.98 -2.26
C ILE A 104 6.22 -5.42 -1.84
N ASN A 105 7.16 -6.36 -1.98
CA ASN A 105 6.97 -7.75 -1.54
C ASN A 105 6.85 -7.89 -0.02
N LEU A 106 7.52 -7.04 0.75
CA LEU A 106 7.36 -6.99 2.20
C LEU A 106 5.93 -6.56 2.59
N SER A 107 5.37 -5.56 1.89
CA SER A 107 4.02 -5.07 2.15
C SER A 107 2.93 -5.99 1.62
N VAL A 108 3.13 -6.57 0.43
CA VAL A 108 2.20 -7.51 -0.20
C VAL A 108 3.02 -8.65 -0.80
N PRO A 109 3.14 -9.79 -0.09
CA PRO A 109 3.90 -10.94 -0.56
C PRO A 109 3.49 -11.40 -1.96
N ASP A 110 4.45 -11.99 -2.69
CA ASP A 110 4.26 -12.53 -4.04
C ASP A 110 3.82 -11.52 -5.13
N THR A 111 3.89 -10.21 -4.86
CA THR A 111 3.54 -9.18 -5.86
C THR A 111 4.54 -9.12 -7.02
N ILE A 112 5.83 -9.26 -6.70
CA ILE A 112 6.95 -9.25 -7.64
C ILE A 112 7.67 -10.59 -7.55
N ASP A 113 7.77 -11.29 -8.68
CA ASP A 113 8.72 -12.39 -8.81
C ASP A 113 10.14 -11.84 -8.83
N GLU A 114 10.88 -12.10 -7.75
CA GLU A 114 12.23 -11.55 -7.57
C GLU A 114 13.24 -12.03 -8.61
N ARG A 115 12.95 -13.11 -9.34
CA ARG A 115 13.78 -13.53 -10.48
C ARG A 115 13.76 -12.49 -11.60
N THR A 116 12.77 -11.61 -11.65
CA THR A 116 12.70 -10.53 -12.66
C THR A 116 13.56 -9.32 -12.30
N ILE A 117 13.97 -9.17 -11.04
CA ILE A 117 14.78 -8.04 -10.58
C ILE A 117 16.21 -8.17 -11.08
N ASN A 118 16.73 -7.13 -11.71
CA ASN A 118 18.14 -7.02 -12.06
C ASN A 118 18.93 -6.70 -10.78
N LYS A 119 19.80 -7.63 -10.33
CA LYS A 119 20.49 -7.54 -9.02
C LYS A 119 22.00 -7.30 -9.10
N LYS A 120 22.61 -7.47 -10.27
CA LYS A 120 24.07 -7.41 -10.47
C LYS A 120 24.42 -6.64 -11.74
N LYS A 121 25.58 -5.96 -11.73
CA LYS A 121 26.13 -5.19 -12.86
C LYS A 121 25.09 -4.27 -13.51
N LEU A 122 24.49 -3.42 -12.69
CA LEU A 122 23.38 -2.57 -13.10
C LEU A 122 23.84 -1.51 -14.10
N THR A 123 23.28 -1.56 -15.30
CA THR A 123 23.37 -0.51 -16.32
C THR A 123 22.19 0.46 -16.17
N PRO A 124 22.26 1.67 -16.75
CA PRO A 124 21.13 2.61 -16.76
C PRO A 124 19.83 2.00 -17.30
N PHE A 125 19.93 1.08 -18.26
CA PHE A 125 18.79 0.35 -18.82
C PHE A 125 18.19 -0.64 -17.81
N THR A 126 19.02 -1.47 -17.17
CA THR A 126 18.51 -2.44 -16.17
C THR A 126 17.98 -1.78 -14.90
N ILE A 127 18.49 -0.60 -14.53
CA ILE A 127 17.95 0.24 -13.45
C ILE A 127 16.55 0.74 -13.85
N GLN A 128 16.41 1.26 -15.07
CA GLN A 128 15.13 1.71 -15.59
C GLN A 128 14.08 0.58 -15.56
N GLU A 129 14.48 -0.65 -15.92
CA GLU A 129 13.61 -1.83 -15.83
C GLU A 129 13.18 -2.16 -14.40
N ASN A 130 14.10 -2.12 -13.42
CA ASN A 130 13.76 -2.34 -12.01
C ASN A 130 12.78 -1.27 -11.49
N LEU A 131 12.98 -0.01 -11.88
CA LEU A 131 12.11 1.08 -11.47
C LEU A 131 10.73 0.99 -12.13
N ASN A 132 10.65 0.59 -13.41
CA ASN A 132 9.39 0.30 -14.08
C ASN A 132 8.65 -0.87 -13.38
N LEU A 133 9.37 -1.94 -13.04
CA LEU A 133 8.83 -3.07 -12.28
C LEU A 133 8.26 -2.61 -10.94
N ALA A 134 9.01 -1.80 -10.19
CA ALA A 134 8.57 -1.24 -8.90
C ALA A 134 7.33 -0.36 -9.06
N LEU A 135 7.31 0.58 -10.00
CA LEU A 135 6.19 1.50 -10.21
C LEU A 135 4.91 0.78 -10.62
N ASN A 136 4.99 -0.13 -11.60
CA ASN A 136 3.82 -0.87 -12.07
C ASN A 136 3.32 -1.87 -11.01
N SER A 137 4.21 -2.43 -10.20
CA SER A 137 3.83 -3.31 -9.09
C SER A 137 3.21 -2.54 -7.92
N ALA A 138 3.75 -1.36 -7.59
CA ALA A 138 3.14 -0.45 -6.62
C ALA A 138 1.73 -0.03 -7.06
N SER A 139 1.56 0.30 -8.35
CA SER A 139 0.25 0.59 -8.93
C SER A 139 -0.71 -0.59 -8.78
N ALA A 140 -0.25 -1.82 -9.01
CA ALA A 140 -1.07 -3.03 -8.93
C ALA A 140 -1.55 -3.37 -7.51
N ILE A 141 -0.83 -2.90 -6.48
CA ILE A 141 -1.27 -3.01 -5.07
C ILE A 141 -2.09 -1.81 -4.58
N GLY A 142 -2.38 -0.84 -5.47
CA GLY A 142 -3.24 0.30 -5.18
C GLY A 142 -2.52 1.61 -4.83
N CYS A 143 -1.20 1.69 -5.00
CA CYS A 143 -0.50 2.97 -4.87
C CYS A 143 -0.86 3.92 -6.02
N HIS A 144 -1.14 5.17 -5.69
CA HIS A 144 -1.28 6.25 -6.66
C HIS A 144 0.11 6.68 -7.14
N VAL A 145 0.49 6.22 -8.33
CA VAL A 145 1.79 6.50 -8.98
C VAL A 145 1.65 7.39 -10.22
N VAL A 146 0.48 8.00 -10.43
CA VAL A 146 0.28 8.95 -11.53
C VAL A 146 1.24 10.13 -11.33
N ASN A 147 1.94 10.51 -12.40
CA ASN A 147 2.99 11.53 -12.40
C ASN A 147 4.29 11.14 -11.68
N ILE A 148 4.54 9.85 -11.45
CA ILE A 148 5.84 9.34 -10.99
C ILE A 148 6.46 8.50 -12.11
N GLY A 149 7.54 9.00 -12.72
CA GLY A 149 8.33 8.28 -13.69
C GLY A 149 9.50 7.55 -13.04
N ALA A 150 10.00 6.51 -13.72
CA ALA A 150 11.20 5.81 -13.25
C ALA A 150 12.44 6.74 -13.25
N GLN A 151 12.50 7.76 -14.11
CA GLN A 151 13.54 8.77 -14.06
C GLN A 151 13.51 9.56 -12.74
N ASP A 152 12.31 9.93 -12.26
CA ASP A 152 12.15 10.69 -11.03
C ASP A 152 12.67 9.92 -9.81
N LEU A 153 12.44 8.60 -9.79
CA LEU A 153 12.94 7.71 -8.75
C LEU A 153 14.45 7.48 -8.86
N ARG A 154 14.98 7.38 -10.09
CA ARG A 154 16.43 7.25 -10.35
C ARG A 154 17.20 8.49 -9.87
N GLU A 155 16.64 9.68 -10.09
CA GLU A 155 17.17 10.95 -9.60
C GLU A 155 16.93 11.14 -8.08
N GLY A 156 16.10 10.29 -7.46
CA GLY A 156 15.82 10.34 -6.04
C GLY A 156 15.00 11.57 -5.63
N LYS A 157 14.04 12.02 -6.45
CA LYS A 157 13.21 13.20 -6.14
C LYS A 157 12.51 13.04 -4.77
N PRO A 158 12.85 13.84 -3.74
CA PRO A 158 12.51 13.53 -2.36
C PRO A 158 11.03 13.31 -2.08
N HIS A 159 10.18 14.24 -2.53
CA HIS A 159 8.73 14.20 -2.29
C HIS A 159 8.05 12.99 -2.97
N LEU A 160 8.53 12.57 -4.15
CA LEU A 160 7.99 11.41 -4.87
C LEU A 160 8.43 10.10 -4.22
N VAL A 161 9.72 10.00 -3.83
CA VAL A 161 10.25 8.83 -3.14
C VAL A 161 9.55 8.64 -1.78
N LEU A 162 9.46 9.68 -0.96
CA LEU A 162 8.79 9.59 0.34
C LEU A 162 7.29 9.31 0.20
N GLY A 163 6.62 9.95 -0.76
CA GLY A 163 5.21 9.71 -1.04
C GLY A 163 4.93 8.26 -1.47
N LEU A 164 5.77 7.70 -2.34
CA LEU A 164 5.65 6.31 -2.79
C LEU A 164 5.94 5.31 -1.65
N LEU A 165 7.05 5.51 -0.92
CA LEU A 165 7.42 4.67 0.21
C LEU A 165 6.34 4.67 1.29
N TRP A 166 5.78 5.84 1.62
CA TRP A 166 4.68 5.93 2.57
C TRP A 166 3.49 5.08 2.14
N GLN A 167 3.06 5.18 0.88
CA GLN A 167 1.93 4.39 0.37
C GLN A 167 2.21 2.88 0.47
N ILE A 168 3.42 2.44 0.06
CA ILE A 168 3.83 1.04 0.15
C ILE A 168 3.82 0.55 1.61
N ILE A 169 4.45 1.31 2.52
CA ILE A 169 4.53 0.97 3.94
C ILE A 169 3.12 0.92 4.55
N LYS A 170 2.27 1.90 4.26
CA LYS A 170 0.90 1.98 4.78
C LYS A 170 0.07 0.76 4.39
N ILE A 171 0.15 0.32 3.13
CA ILE A 171 -0.54 -0.90 2.65
C ILE A 171 -0.12 -2.10 3.49
N GLY A 172 1.20 -2.30 3.70
CA GLY A 172 1.71 -3.43 4.48
C GLY A 172 1.31 -3.37 5.95
N LEU A 173 1.35 -2.19 6.56
CA LEU A 173 0.94 -2.01 7.96
C LEU A 173 -0.54 -2.32 8.18
N PHE A 174 -1.39 -2.12 7.17
CA PHE A 174 -2.84 -2.25 7.30
C PHE A 174 -3.40 -3.58 6.76
N ALA A 175 -2.57 -4.41 6.14
CA ALA A 175 -2.99 -5.64 5.47
C ALA A 175 -3.78 -6.60 6.37
N ASP A 176 -3.40 -6.69 7.65
CA ASP A 176 -4.03 -7.60 8.62
C ASP A 176 -5.03 -6.89 9.56
N ILE A 177 -5.26 -5.59 9.37
CA ILE A 177 -6.19 -4.78 10.16
C ILE A 177 -7.57 -4.81 9.51
N VAL A 178 -8.09 -6.03 9.37
CA VAL A 178 -9.41 -6.31 8.79
C VAL A 178 -9.98 -7.56 9.42
N LEU A 179 -11.29 -7.57 9.67
CA LEU A 179 -11.97 -8.64 10.39
C LEU A 179 -11.80 -10.01 9.72
N SER A 180 -11.76 -10.07 8.39
CA SER A 180 -11.59 -11.30 7.62
C SER A 180 -10.19 -11.93 7.73
N LYS A 181 -9.19 -11.19 8.23
CA LYS A 181 -7.84 -11.68 8.51
C LYS A 181 -7.60 -11.85 10.01
N ASN A 182 -8.25 -11.04 10.83
CA ASN A 182 -8.11 -11.06 12.27
C ASN A 182 -9.49 -11.05 12.94
N GLU A 183 -10.06 -12.24 13.15
CA GLU A 183 -11.38 -12.42 13.77
C GLU A 183 -11.45 -11.85 15.20
N ALA A 184 -10.32 -11.70 15.89
CA ALA A 184 -10.30 -11.11 17.22
C ALA A 184 -10.73 -9.63 17.22
N LEU A 185 -10.71 -8.95 16.06
CA LEU A 185 -11.28 -7.62 15.89
C LEU A 185 -12.79 -7.57 16.22
N ALA A 186 -13.51 -8.70 16.17
CA ALA A 186 -14.92 -8.76 16.60
C ALA A 186 -15.11 -8.30 18.06
N ALA A 187 -14.08 -8.42 18.92
CA ALA A 187 -14.11 -7.91 20.28
C ALA A 187 -14.27 -6.38 20.36
N LEU A 188 -14.02 -5.67 19.26
CA LEU A 188 -14.19 -4.22 19.19
C LEU A 188 -15.65 -3.82 18.98
N LEU A 189 -16.59 -4.72 18.69
CA LEU A 189 -18.00 -4.41 18.48
C LEU A 189 -18.58 -3.58 19.65
N ARG A 190 -19.42 -2.61 19.29
CA ARG A 190 -20.12 -1.73 20.23
C ARG A 190 -21.56 -2.21 20.33
N GLU A 191 -22.24 -1.82 21.40
CA GLU A 191 -23.64 -2.14 21.59
C GLU A 191 -24.48 -1.72 20.38
N GLY A 192 -25.21 -2.67 19.80
CA GLY A 192 -26.09 -2.46 18.65
C GLY A 192 -25.42 -2.54 17.27
N GLU A 193 -24.10 -2.72 17.18
CA GLU A 193 -23.41 -2.90 15.89
C GLU A 193 -23.32 -4.37 15.48
N THR A 194 -23.30 -4.60 14.16
CA THR A 194 -23.08 -5.92 13.58
C THR A 194 -21.64 -6.10 13.06
N LEU A 195 -21.22 -7.34 12.79
CA LEU A 195 -19.93 -7.60 12.12
C LEU A 195 -19.82 -6.89 10.76
N ALA A 196 -20.93 -6.78 10.03
CA ALA A 196 -20.99 -6.07 8.75
C ALA A 196 -20.73 -4.56 8.91
N ASP A 197 -21.09 -3.96 10.04
CA ASP A 197 -20.79 -2.55 10.31
C ASP A 197 -19.32 -2.36 10.66
N LEU A 198 -18.73 -3.31 11.39
CA LEU A 198 -17.30 -3.31 11.67
C LEU A 198 -16.45 -3.48 10.39
N MET A 199 -16.90 -4.30 9.44
CA MET A 199 -16.22 -4.51 8.14
C MET A 199 -16.22 -3.28 7.22
N LYS A 200 -17.12 -2.32 7.45
CA LYS A 200 -17.16 -1.06 6.69
C LYS A 200 -16.14 -0.03 7.20
N LEU A 201 -15.56 -0.24 8.38
CA LEU A 201 -14.58 0.69 8.92
C LEU A 201 -13.25 0.56 8.17
N SER A 202 -12.64 1.71 7.94
CA SER A 202 -11.26 1.79 7.45
C SER A 202 -10.29 1.19 8.48
N PRO A 203 -9.09 0.75 8.05
CA PRO A 203 -8.04 0.31 8.96
C PRO A 203 -7.69 1.36 10.04
N GLU A 204 -7.72 2.65 9.68
CA GLU A 204 -7.48 3.75 10.63
C GLU A 204 -8.56 3.82 11.73
N GLU A 205 -9.83 3.66 11.36
CA GLU A 205 -10.95 3.65 12.31
C GLU A 205 -10.89 2.42 13.22
N LEU A 206 -10.54 1.25 12.66
CA LEU A 206 -10.32 0.03 13.44
C LEU A 206 -9.16 0.18 14.42
N LEU A 207 -8.04 0.78 14.01
CA LEU A 207 -6.91 1.07 14.89
C LEU A 207 -7.26 2.04 16.01
N LEU A 208 -7.99 3.11 15.69
CA LEU A 208 -8.46 4.06 16.70
C LEU A 208 -9.39 3.38 17.71
N ARG A 209 -10.27 2.51 17.23
CA ARG A 209 -11.19 1.73 18.04
C ARG A 209 -10.46 0.72 18.93
N TRP A 210 -9.45 0.05 18.39
CA TRP A 210 -8.56 -0.84 19.13
C TRP A 210 -7.78 -0.11 20.23
N ALA A 211 -7.18 1.04 19.92
CA ALA A 211 -6.45 1.83 20.90
C ALA A 211 -7.40 2.27 22.04
N ASN A 212 -8.59 2.75 21.70
CA ASN A 212 -9.59 3.15 22.68
C ASN A 212 -10.11 1.99 23.53
N PHE A 213 -10.29 0.79 22.96
CA PHE A 213 -10.66 -0.40 23.72
C PHE A 213 -9.68 -0.65 24.87
N HIS A 214 -8.38 -0.60 24.59
CA HIS A 214 -7.35 -0.80 25.61
C HIS A 214 -7.23 0.37 26.59
N LEU A 215 -7.35 1.61 26.11
CA LEU A 215 -7.32 2.80 26.98
C LEU A 215 -8.49 2.80 27.97
N GLU A 216 -9.69 2.46 27.52
CA GLU A 216 -10.88 2.36 28.37
C GLU A 216 -10.72 1.27 29.43
N ASN A 217 -10.18 0.11 29.05
CA ASN A 217 -9.88 -0.98 29.99
C ASN A 217 -8.81 -0.58 31.03
N ALA A 218 -7.92 0.36 30.69
CA ALA A 218 -6.96 0.96 31.62
C ALA A 218 -7.55 2.08 32.49
N GLY A 219 -8.84 2.41 32.34
CA GLY A 219 -9.49 3.54 33.00
C GLY A 219 -9.05 4.91 32.47
N TYR A 220 -8.47 4.97 31.27
CA TYR A 220 -8.02 6.19 30.61
C TYR A 220 -9.07 6.75 29.64
N SER A 221 -9.02 8.06 29.38
CA SER A 221 -9.96 8.73 28.47
C SER A 221 -9.74 8.33 27.00
N LYS A 222 -10.83 8.20 26.24
CA LYS A 222 -10.77 7.95 24.80
C LYS A 222 -10.06 9.08 24.04
N ILE A 223 -9.38 8.71 22.96
CA ILE A 223 -8.82 9.61 21.95
C ILE A 223 -9.71 9.63 20.70
N ASN A 224 -9.82 10.78 20.03
CA ASN A 224 -10.68 10.94 18.84
C ASN A 224 -9.89 10.86 17.52
N ASN A 225 -8.57 10.93 17.56
CA ASN A 225 -7.68 10.79 16.40
C ASN A 225 -6.26 10.42 16.86
N LEU A 226 -5.43 9.99 15.91
CA LEU A 226 -4.02 9.69 16.13
C LEU A 226 -3.11 10.87 15.77
N SER A 227 -3.63 12.11 15.88
CA SER A 227 -2.96 13.36 15.49
C SER A 227 -3.04 14.45 16.56
N SER A 228 -4.04 15.33 16.54
CA SER A 228 -4.23 16.42 17.50
C SER A 228 -4.59 15.95 18.90
N ASP A 229 -5.18 14.76 19.03
CA ASP A 229 -5.43 14.09 20.31
C ASP A 229 -4.20 13.29 20.77
N ILE A 230 -3.04 13.50 20.15
CA ILE A 230 -1.71 13.12 20.66
C ILE A 230 -0.85 14.40 20.88
N LYS A 231 -1.42 15.58 20.61
CA LYS A 231 -0.74 16.87 20.68
C LYS A 231 -1.05 17.62 21.98
N VAL A 232 0.00 18.25 22.53
CA VAL A 232 -0.09 19.25 23.59
C VAL A 232 -0.84 20.49 23.07
N LYS A 233 -2.02 20.80 23.62
CA LYS A 233 -2.61 22.14 23.43
C LYS A 233 -1.99 23.10 24.44
N TYR A 234 -1.11 23.98 23.98
CA TYR A 234 -0.76 25.18 24.71
C TYR A 234 -1.87 26.23 24.53
N PHE A 235 -2.24 26.88 25.64
CA PHE A 235 -3.20 27.99 25.77
C PHE A 235 -4.70 27.68 25.69
N CYS A 236 -5.32 27.49 26.87
CA CYS A 236 -6.71 27.88 27.12
C CYS A 236 -6.82 28.40 28.57
N PRO A 237 -7.14 29.69 28.80
CA PRO A 237 -7.26 30.25 30.14
C PRO A 237 -8.67 29.97 30.69
N SER A 238 -8.95 28.71 31.03
CA SER A 238 -9.93 28.25 32.05
C SER A 238 -10.24 26.76 31.86
N ASN A 239 -9.69 25.93 32.74
CA ASN A 239 -10.13 24.56 33.09
C ASN A 239 -10.56 23.57 31.99
N TRP A 240 -9.82 23.49 30.88
CA TRP A 240 -9.81 22.28 30.05
C TRP A 240 -8.38 21.79 29.79
N ARG A 241 -7.93 20.80 30.57
CA ARG A 241 -6.67 20.07 30.35
C ARG A 241 -6.88 19.12 29.17
N SER A 242 -6.46 19.51 27.96
CA SER A 242 -6.29 18.57 26.86
C SER A 242 -5.03 17.76 27.13
N SER A 243 -5.16 16.60 27.78
CA SER A 243 -4.05 15.80 28.35
C SER A 243 -3.58 14.65 27.46
N SER A 244 -3.54 14.85 26.15
CA SER A 244 -3.18 13.75 25.27
C SER A 244 -1.79 13.95 24.71
N ASP A 245 -0.84 13.52 25.54
CA ASP A 245 0.59 13.39 25.24
C ASP A 245 0.94 11.89 25.12
N SER A 246 2.23 11.56 25.09
CA SER A 246 2.79 10.20 25.27
C SER A 246 2.23 9.37 26.45
N ARG A 247 1.41 9.96 27.32
CA ARG A 247 0.64 9.31 28.41
C ARG A 247 -0.33 8.25 27.92
N ALA A 248 -1.07 8.53 26.85
CA ALA A 248 -1.97 7.53 26.26
C ALA A 248 -1.17 6.29 25.79
N TYR A 249 0.00 6.52 25.19
CA TYR A 249 0.90 5.45 24.81
C TYR A 249 1.46 4.66 26.00
N PHE A 250 1.77 5.29 27.13
CA PHE A 250 2.16 4.52 28.34
C PHE A 250 1.08 3.53 28.77
N HIS A 251 -0.18 3.97 28.84
CA HIS A 251 -1.30 3.10 29.17
C HIS A 251 -1.49 2.00 28.12
N LEU A 252 -1.46 2.36 26.83
CA LEU A 252 -1.60 1.41 25.75
C LEU A 252 -0.49 0.35 25.78
N LEU A 253 0.78 0.76 25.89
CA LEU A 253 1.93 -0.16 25.99
C LEU A 253 1.77 -1.09 27.19
N ASN A 254 1.33 -0.58 28.34
CA ASN A 254 1.11 -1.40 29.54
C ASN A 254 -0.01 -2.43 29.35
N MET A 255 -1.07 -2.09 28.63
CA MET A 255 -2.19 -3.01 28.38
C MET A 255 -1.87 -4.10 27.36
N ILE A 256 -1.03 -3.79 26.36
CA ILE A 256 -0.71 -4.74 25.29
C ILE A 256 0.55 -5.57 25.57
N ALA A 257 1.33 -5.21 26.58
CA ALA A 257 2.54 -5.94 26.93
C ALA A 257 2.19 -7.36 27.41
N PRO A 258 2.94 -8.40 26.97
CA PRO A 258 2.72 -9.75 27.43
C PRO A 258 2.78 -9.89 28.96
N ASP A 259 1.77 -10.51 29.55
CA ASP A 259 1.64 -10.75 30.99
C ASP A 259 2.36 -12.03 31.47
N GLY A 260 2.86 -12.85 30.53
CA GLY A 260 3.48 -14.14 30.79
C GLY A 260 2.50 -15.31 30.93
N SER A 261 1.21 -15.12 30.64
CA SER A 261 0.20 -16.17 30.70
C SER A 261 0.37 -17.25 29.62
N LYS A 262 1.01 -16.91 28.50
CA LYS A 262 1.26 -17.82 27.38
C LYS A 262 2.71 -18.30 27.40
N ALA A 263 2.93 -19.61 27.28
CA ALA A 263 4.25 -20.24 27.39
C ALA A 263 5.28 -19.73 26.36
N ASP A 264 4.83 -19.23 25.22
CA ASP A 264 5.62 -18.69 24.11
C ASP A 264 5.90 -17.18 24.23
N LYS A 265 5.28 -16.47 25.19
CA LYS A 265 5.41 -15.01 25.34
C LYS A 265 5.87 -14.65 26.76
N PRO A 266 7.18 -14.45 26.99
CA PRO A 266 7.67 -14.09 28.30
C PRO A 266 7.06 -12.75 28.75
N ARG A 267 6.83 -12.62 30.05
CA ARG A 267 6.30 -11.38 30.64
C ARG A 267 7.23 -10.21 30.36
N ILE A 268 6.67 -9.11 29.85
CA ILE A 268 7.39 -7.85 29.64
C ILE A 268 6.70 -6.78 30.47
N GLU A 269 7.37 -6.32 31.54
CA GLU A 269 6.80 -5.29 32.40
C GLU A 269 7.10 -3.89 31.87
N ILE A 270 6.10 -3.05 31.69
CA ILE A 270 6.28 -1.67 31.25
C ILE A 270 6.61 -0.79 32.46
N ASN A 271 7.73 -0.05 32.39
CA ASN A 271 8.10 0.88 33.45
C ASN A 271 7.33 2.19 33.30
N MET A 272 6.39 2.43 34.21
CA MET A 272 5.53 3.62 34.25
C MET A 272 6.18 4.82 34.95
N SER A 273 7.43 4.74 35.44
CA SER A 273 8.08 5.86 36.16
C SER A 273 8.18 7.14 35.31
N GLY A 274 8.40 6.97 34.00
CA GLY A 274 8.44 8.08 33.04
C GLY A 274 7.10 8.77 32.80
N TYR A 275 5.98 8.16 33.19
CA TYR A 275 4.62 8.70 32.98
C TYR A 275 4.41 10.08 33.62
N ASN A 276 5.03 10.31 34.78
CA ASN A 276 4.92 11.55 35.55
C ASN A 276 6.01 12.58 35.20
N GLU A 277 6.87 12.29 34.23
CA GLU A 277 7.87 13.25 33.74
C GLU A 277 7.18 14.51 33.24
N LYS A 278 7.69 15.68 33.64
CA LYS A 278 7.08 16.98 33.34
C LYS A 278 7.45 17.45 31.94
N ASP A 279 8.67 17.16 31.51
CA ASP A 279 9.13 17.50 30.17
C ASP A 279 8.55 16.53 29.13
N ASP A 280 7.79 17.06 28.18
CA ASP A 280 7.04 16.24 27.21
C ASP A 280 7.95 15.39 26.32
N LEU A 281 9.10 15.95 25.94
CA LEU A 281 10.07 15.28 25.08
C LEU A 281 10.76 14.12 25.82
N ARG A 282 11.18 14.35 27.08
CA ARG A 282 11.70 13.28 27.94
C ARG A 282 10.65 12.23 28.24
N ARG A 283 9.41 12.62 28.50
CA ARG A 283 8.30 11.69 28.72
C ARG A 283 8.07 10.80 27.50
N ALA A 284 8.06 11.39 26.30
CA ALA A 284 7.96 10.65 25.04
C ALA A 284 9.16 9.73 24.81
N GLU A 285 10.39 10.15 25.13
CA GLU A 285 11.55 9.27 25.05
C GLU A 285 11.47 8.09 26.03
N CYS A 286 11.03 8.32 27.28
CA CYS A 286 10.78 7.25 28.24
C CYS A 286 9.73 6.25 27.73
N MET A 287 8.67 6.74 27.06
CA MET A 287 7.66 5.91 26.41
C MET A 287 8.26 5.06 25.28
N LEU A 288 9.08 5.65 24.42
CA LEU A 288 9.74 4.94 23.32
C LEU A 288 10.75 3.90 23.81
N LEU A 289 11.41 4.14 24.94
CA LEU A 289 12.23 3.12 25.59
C LEU A 289 11.39 1.92 26.06
N GLN A 290 10.14 2.13 26.48
CA GLN A 290 9.24 1.02 26.79
C GLN A 290 8.74 0.31 25.53
N ALA A 291 8.44 1.06 24.46
CA ALA A 291 8.11 0.46 23.17
C ALA A 291 9.26 -0.39 22.61
N ASP A 292 10.52 0.00 22.83
CA ASP A 292 11.71 -0.74 22.42
C ASP A 292 11.80 -2.12 23.07
N ARG A 293 11.38 -2.24 24.34
CA ARG A 293 11.30 -3.52 25.06
C ARG A 293 10.30 -4.49 24.43
N LEU A 294 9.29 -3.97 23.74
CA LEU A 294 8.35 -4.77 22.94
C LEU A 294 8.85 -5.01 21.50
N GLY A 295 10.01 -4.45 21.13
CA GLY A 295 10.52 -4.42 19.77
C GLY A 295 9.71 -3.49 18.85
N CYS A 296 9.00 -2.50 19.41
CA CYS A 296 8.05 -1.66 18.70
C CYS A 296 8.52 -0.21 18.48
N ARG A 297 9.76 0.14 18.85
CA ARG A 297 10.34 1.47 18.62
C ARG A 297 10.67 1.69 17.14
N GLN A 298 9.63 1.94 16.35
CA GLN A 298 9.69 2.15 14.91
C GLN A 298 8.83 3.37 14.53
N PHE A 299 9.11 3.98 13.37
CA PHE A 299 8.40 5.12 12.77
C PHE A 299 8.46 6.47 13.49
N VAL A 300 8.41 6.52 14.82
CA VAL A 300 8.34 7.77 15.58
C VAL A 300 9.58 8.03 16.43
N THR A 301 10.00 9.29 16.49
CA THR A 301 10.89 9.83 17.51
C THR A 301 10.09 10.51 18.62
N ALA A 302 10.75 10.85 19.73
CA ALA A 302 10.11 11.60 20.81
C ALA A 302 9.55 12.95 20.33
N ALA A 303 10.21 13.59 19.37
CA ALA A 303 9.75 14.84 18.77
C ALA A 303 8.50 14.64 17.89
N ASP A 304 8.40 13.53 17.16
CA ASP A 304 7.24 13.19 16.33
C ASP A 304 5.98 12.93 17.16
N VAL A 305 6.17 12.30 18.32
CA VAL A 305 5.10 12.08 19.30
C VAL A 305 4.62 13.43 19.85
N VAL A 306 5.54 14.27 20.33
CA VAL A 306 5.18 15.58 20.94
C VAL A 306 4.59 16.55 19.92
N SER A 307 5.10 16.55 18.69
CA SER A 307 4.58 17.40 17.60
C SER A 307 3.23 16.93 17.06
N GLY A 308 2.85 15.68 17.32
CA GLY A 308 1.59 15.08 16.85
C GLY A 308 1.62 14.75 15.36
N ASN A 309 2.74 14.26 14.83
CA ASN A 309 2.83 13.84 13.42
C ASN A 309 1.86 12.69 13.15
N SER A 310 0.73 12.97 12.50
CA SER A 310 -0.37 12.03 12.32
C SER A 310 0.03 10.76 11.57
N LYS A 311 0.87 10.90 10.55
CA LYS A 311 1.33 9.82 9.69
C LYS A 311 2.21 8.83 10.47
N LEU A 312 3.22 9.36 11.16
CA LEU A 312 4.16 8.55 11.91
C LEU A 312 3.52 7.92 13.14
N ASN A 313 2.65 8.66 13.85
CA ASN A 313 1.89 8.12 14.97
C ASN A 313 0.96 6.98 14.53
N LEU A 314 0.24 7.14 13.42
CA LEU A 314 -0.58 6.08 12.85
C LEU A 314 0.25 4.83 12.52
N ALA A 315 1.43 5.01 11.92
CA ALA A 315 2.34 3.89 11.63
C ALA A 315 2.87 3.20 12.91
N PHE A 316 3.18 3.98 13.94
CA PHE A 316 3.58 3.44 15.25
C PHE A 316 2.46 2.62 15.89
N VAL A 317 1.24 3.13 15.91
CA VAL A 317 0.06 2.43 16.48
C VAL A 317 -0.25 1.17 15.69
N ALA A 318 -0.17 1.21 14.35
CA ALA A 318 -0.33 0.04 13.49
C ALA A 318 0.73 -1.04 13.78
N ASN A 319 1.99 -0.64 13.97
CA ASN A 319 3.06 -1.55 14.36
C ASN A 319 2.82 -2.18 15.75
N LEU A 320 2.27 -1.43 16.70
CA LEU A 320 1.85 -1.98 18.00
C LEU A 320 0.75 -3.02 17.84
N PHE A 321 -0.30 -2.70 17.06
CA PHE A 321 -1.40 -3.64 16.79
C PHE A 321 -0.89 -4.91 16.13
N ASN A 322 -0.08 -4.82 15.07
CA ASN A 322 0.40 -5.99 14.32
C ASN A 322 1.24 -6.94 15.18
N LYS A 323 1.98 -6.41 16.17
CA LYS A 323 2.78 -7.25 17.09
C LYS A 323 1.99 -7.74 18.30
N TYR A 324 1.12 -6.89 18.84
CA TYR A 324 0.39 -7.14 20.08
C TYR A 324 -1.08 -6.69 19.97
N PRO A 325 -1.93 -7.41 19.21
CA PRO A 325 -3.34 -7.04 19.12
C PRO A 325 -4.05 -7.13 20.50
N CYS A 326 -3.69 -8.13 21.30
CA CYS A 326 -4.23 -8.37 22.64
C CYS A 326 -5.77 -8.36 22.70
N LEU A 327 -6.40 -8.85 21.63
CA LEU A 327 -7.83 -9.11 21.56
C LEU A 327 -8.07 -10.62 21.66
N THR A 328 -9.20 -10.99 22.26
CA THR A 328 -9.67 -12.39 22.29
C THR A 328 -10.97 -12.44 21.52
N LYS A 329 -11.10 -13.42 20.62
CA LYS A 329 -12.35 -13.66 19.91
C LYS A 329 -13.47 -13.87 20.93
N PRO A 330 -14.60 -13.15 20.85
CA PRO A 330 -15.73 -13.37 21.74
C PRO A 330 -16.26 -14.81 21.59
N GLU A 331 -16.25 -15.59 22.66
CA GLU A 331 -16.87 -16.92 22.70
C GLU A 331 -18.33 -16.82 23.16
N GLY A 332 -19.24 -17.55 22.50
CA GLY A 332 -20.64 -17.65 22.94
C GLY A 332 -21.59 -16.51 22.54
N GLN A 333 -21.17 -15.59 21.67
CA GLN A 333 -22.10 -14.67 21.00
C GLN A 333 -22.58 -15.31 19.69
N ASP A 334 -23.89 -15.25 19.41
CA ASP A 334 -24.52 -15.64 18.11
C ASP A 334 -24.12 -14.64 17.01
N LEU A 335 -22.82 -14.56 16.73
CA LEU A 335 -22.25 -13.76 15.68
C LEU A 335 -22.32 -14.52 14.36
N ASP A 336 -22.92 -13.90 13.35
CA ASP A 336 -23.06 -14.46 12.02
C ASP A 336 -21.73 -14.38 11.24
N TRP A 337 -20.82 -15.31 11.54
CA TRP A 337 -19.52 -15.42 10.89
C TRP A 337 -19.62 -15.75 9.40
N GLY A 338 -20.75 -16.29 8.93
CA GLY A 338 -20.99 -16.54 7.51
C GLY A 338 -21.02 -15.25 6.67
N LYS A 339 -21.20 -14.09 7.29
CA LYS A 339 -21.12 -12.77 6.63
C LYS A 339 -19.72 -12.15 6.64
N VAL A 340 -18.75 -12.76 7.33
CA VAL A 340 -17.35 -12.32 7.33
C VAL A 340 -16.62 -12.99 6.17
N GLU A 341 -17.12 -12.78 4.96
CA GLU A 341 -16.39 -13.20 3.76
C GLU A 341 -15.27 -12.19 3.47
N GLY A 342 -14.10 -12.71 3.13
CA GLY A 342 -12.98 -11.88 2.70
C GLY A 342 -13.24 -11.27 1.32
N GLU A 343 -12.52 -10.18 1.02
CA GLU A 343 -12.53 -9.57 -0.31
C GLU A 343 -12.17 -10.61 -1.38
N THR A 344 -12.99 -10.72 -2.42
CA THR A 344 -12.70 -11.62 -3.54
C THR A 344 -11.53 -11.12 -4.38
N ARG A 345 -10.95 -12.01 -5.20
CA ARG A 345 -9.84 -11.64 -6.08
C ARG A 345 -10.21 -10.52 -7.07
N GLU A 346 -11.42 -10.57 -7.63
CA GLU A 346 -11.93 -9.55 -8.57
C GLU A 346 -12.15 -8.21 -7.86
N GLU A 347 -12.74 -8.22 -6.65
CA GLU A 347 -12.90 -7.02 -5.82
C GLU A 347 -11.57 -6.36 -5.53
N ARG A 348 -10.58 -7.12 -5.06
CA ARG A 348 -9.24 -6.59 -4.75
C ARG A 348 -8.60 -5.93 -5.95
N THR A 349 -8.68 -6.57 -7.12
CA THR A 349 -8.14 -6.03 -8.37
C THR A 349 -8.81 -4.71 -8.74
N PHE A 350 -10.14 -4.64 -8.67
CA PHE A 350 -10.85 -3.39 -8.97
C PHE A 350 -10.58 -2.30 -7.94
N ARG A 351 -10.53 -2.62 -6.65
CA ARG A 351 -10.17 -1.68 -5.59
C ARG A 351 -8.79 -1.09 -5.83
N ASN A 352 -7.79 -1.94 -6.06
CA ASN A 352 -6.42 -1.50 -6.33
C ASN A 352 -6.34 -0.65 -7.60
N TRP A 353 -7.06 -1.04 -8.67
CA TRP A 353 -7.13 -0.25 -9.89
C TRP A 353 -7.79 1.12 -9.68
N MET A 354 -8.88 1.22 -8.93
CA MET A 354 -9.50 2.51 -8.62
C MET A 354 -8.56 3.40 -7.80
N ASN A 355 -7.95 2.83 -6.76
CA ASN A 355 -7.03 3.57 -5.88
C ASN A 355 -5.76 4.03 -6.59
N SER A 356 -5.23 3.23 -7.54
CA SER A 356 -4.06 3.63 -8.33
C SER A 356 -4.33 4.81 -9.26
N LEU A 357 -5.59 5.06 -9.60
CA LEU A 357 -6.04 6.24 -10.35
C LEU A 357 -6.26 7.48 -9.46
N GLY A 358 -6.02 7.37 -8.15
CA GLY A 358 -6.06 8.49 -7.21
C GLY A 358 -7.46 8.99 -6.92
N VAL A 359 -8.44 8.08 -6.82
CA VAL A 359 -9.80 8.43 -6.41
C VAL A 359 -9.84 8.93 -4.96
N ASN A 360 -10.77 9.83 -4.66
CA ASN A 360 -10.98 10.39 -3.34
C ASN A 360 -12.49 10.40 -2.97
N PRO A 361 -12.93 9.73 -1.90
CA PRO A 361 -12.14 9.02 -0.89
C PRO A 361 -11.44 7.76 -1.41
N HIS A 362 -10.44 7.30 -0.66
CA HIS A 362 -9.79 6.01 -0.91
C HIS A 362 -10.79 4.88 -0.72
N VAL A 363 -10.79 3.90 -1.63
CA VAL A 363 -11.70 2.75 -1.58
C VAL A 363 -11.07 1.67 -0.70
N ASN A 364 -11.69 1.40 0.45
CA ASN A 364 -11.36 0.29 1.32
C ASN A 364 -12.31 -0.89 1.08
N HIS A 365 -13.61 -0.60 0.92
CA HIS A 365 -14.64 -1.60 0.67
C HIS A 365 -15.58 -1.15 -0.47
N ILE A 366 -15.51 -1.84 -1.61
CA ILE A 366 -16.27 -1.48 -2.83
C ILE A 366 -17.77 -1.26 -2.55
N TYR A 367 -18.41 -2.14 -1.80
CA TYR A 367 -19.86 -2.10 -1.57
C TYR A 367 -20.28 -1.12 -0.45
N GLY A 368 -19.33 -0.51 0.25
CA GLY A 368 -19.57 0.60 1.19
C GLY A 368 -19.20 1.96 0.61
N ASP A 369 -18.12 2.03 -0.14
CA ASP A 369 -17.49 3.30 -0.56
C ASP A 369 -18.01 3.81 -1.91
N LEU A 370 -18.66 2.98 -2.72
CA LEU A 370 -19.25 3.41 -4.00
C LEU A 370 -20.74 3.78 -3.91
N LEU A 371 -21.33 3.72 -2.71
CA LEU A 371 -22.78 3.87 -2.49
C LEU A 371 -23.35 5.26 -2.84
N ASP A 372 -22.50 6.28 -2.94
CA ASP A 372 -22.89 7.64 -3.36
C ASP A 372 -22.41 7.99 -4.79
N ALA A 373 -21.83 7.00 -5.48
CA ALA A 373 -21.26 7.09 -6.82
C ALA A 373 -20.17 8.16 -7.04
N LEU A 374 -19.65 8.85 -6.01
CA LEU A 374 -18.64 9.90 -6.22
C LEU A 374 -17.34 9.34 -6.81
N VAL A 375 -16.91 8.16 -6.35
CA VAL A 375 -15.76 7.45 -6.91
C VAL A 375 -16.03 7.04 -8.37
N ILE A 376 -17.22 6.50 -8.65
CA ILE A 376 -17.62 6.09 -10.01
C ILE A 376 -17.58 7.29 -10.96
N LEU A 377 -18.08 8.44 -10.52
CA LEU A 377 -18.07 9.69 -11.28
C LEU A 377 -16.64 10.19 -11.56
N GLN A 378 -15.72 10.11 -10.59
CA GLN A 378 -14.30 10.40 -10.85
C GLN A 378 -13.69 9.46 -11.90
N LEU A 379 -14.05 8.17 -11.89
CA LEU A 379 -13.57 7.22 -12.88
C LEU A 379 -14.10 7.52 -14.29
N TYR A 380 -15.30 8.08 -14.43
CA TYR A 380 -15.82 8.54 -15.73
C TYR A 380 -14.90 9.58 -16.38
N GLU A 381 -14.35 10.51 -15.60
CA GLU A 381 -13.38 11.49 -16.12
C GLU A 381 -12.08 10.82 -16.58
N ARG A 382 -11.64 9.76 -15.90
CA ARG A 382 -10.46 8.97 -16.29
C ARG A 382 -10.66 8.24 -17.62
N ILE A 383 -11.90 8.02 -18.06
CA ILE A 383 -12.25 7.41 -19.35
C ILE A 383 -12.82 8.43 -20.35
N LYS A 384 -12.48 9.72 -20.18
CA LYS A 384 -12.87 10.82 -21.08
C LYS A 384 -14.39 11.01 -21.21
N VAL A 385 -15.15 10.68 -20.17
CA VAL A 385 -16.59 10.97 -20.07
C VAL A 385 -16.77 12.15 -19.12
N THR A 386 -17.20 13.28 -19.66
CA THR A 386 -17.39 14.52 -18.88
C THR A 386 -18.51 14.36 -17.85
N VAL A 387 -18.23 14.78 -16.62
CA VAL A 387 -19.18 14.79 -15.50
C VAL A 387 -19.56 16.24 -15.16
N ASP A 388 -20.86 16.49 -15.00
CA ASP A 388 -21.40 17.78 -14.54
C ASP A 388 -21.42 17.81 -13.01
N TRP A 389 -20.27 18.15 -12.43
CA TRP A 389 -20.09 18.20 -10.98
C TRP A 389 -20.88 19.32 -10.29
N GLU A 390 -21.17 20.40 -10.99
CA GLU A 390 -21.76 21.61 -10.41
C GLU A 390 -23.28 21.49 -10.29
N HIS A 391 -23.93 20.90 -11.31
CA HIS A 391 -25.38 20.90 -11.39
C HIS A 391 -26.03 19.54 -11.18
N LYS A 392 -25.28 18.44 -11.25
CA LYS A 392 -25.83 17.06 -11.15
C LYS A 392 -25.30 16.23 -9.99
N VAL A 393 -24.21 16.64 -9.34
CA VAL A 393 -23.55 15.83 -8.31
C VAL A 393 -23.72 16.43 -6.92
N ASN A 394 -24.26 15.64 -6.00
CA ASN A 394 -24.39 15.99 -4.59
C ASN A 394 -23.15 15.53 -3.80
N ARG A 395 -22.52 16.44 -3.04
CA ARG A 395 -21.31 16.17 -2.25
C ARG A 395 -21.59 16.11 -0.74
N PRO A 396 -20.80 15.34 0.04
CA PRO A 396 -20.86 15.37 1.50
C PRO A 396 -20.38 16.72 2.08
N PRO A 397 -20.76 17.08 3.32
CA PRO A 397 -21.61 16.29 4.23
C PRO A 397 -23.08 16.31 3.80
N TYR A 398 -23.69 15.11 3.71
CA TYR A 398 -25.09 14.99 3.36
C TYR A 398 -26.00 15.38 4.53
N PRO A 399 -27.15 16.01 4.29
CA PRO A 399 -28.14 16.28 5.34
C PRO A 399 -28.61 14.99 6.00
N LYS A 400 -28.77 14.98 7.33
CA LYS A 400 -29.21 13.79 8.08
C LYS A 400 -30.51 13.19 7.54
N ILE A 401 -31.46 14.04 7.16
CA ILE A 401 -32.70 13.66 6.50
C ILE A 401 -32.50 13.82 5.00
N GLY A 402 -32.74 12.78 4.21
CA GLY A 402 -32.61 12.83 2.75
C GLY A 402 -31.21 12.50 2.21
N ALA A 403 -30.22 12.19 3.07
CA ALA A 403 -28.90 11.72 2.62
C ALA A 403 -29.00 10.61 1.58
N ASN A 404 -29.85 9.60 1.83
CA ASN A 404 -29.99 8.48 0.91
C ASN A 404 -30.54 8.90 -0.46
N MET A 405 -31.46 9.88 -0.50
CA MET A 405 -31.97 10.41 -1.78
C MET A 405 -30.86 11.11 -2.57
N LYS A 406 -29.97 11.85 -1.89
CA LYS A 406 -28.84 12.53 -2.52
C LYS A 406 -27.80 11.57 -3.09
N LYS A 407 -27.52 10.48 -2.39
CA LYS A 407 -26.69 9.38 -2.90
C LYS A 407 -27.35 8.70 -4.10
N LEU A 408 -28.65 8.40 -4.01
CA LEU A 408 -29.41 7.79 -5.10
C LEU A 408 -29.46 8.67 -6.37
N GLU A 409 -29.61 9.99 -6.22
CA GLU A 409 -29.51 10.96 -7.33
C GLU A 409 -28.17 10.83 -8.07
N ASN A 410 -27.05 10.77 -7.33
CA ASN A 410 -25.72 10.58 -7.92
C ASN A 410 -25.60 9.22 -8.64
N CYS A 411 -26.08 8.14 -8.01
CA CYS A 411 -26.05 6.81 -8.61
C CYS A 411 -26.88 6.73 -9.90
N ASN A 412 -28.07 7.34 -9.90
CA ASN A 412 -28.91 7.45 -11.11
C ASN A 412 -28.18 8.23 -12.22
N TYR A 413 -27.50 9.32 -11.86
CA TYR A 413 -26.70 10.08 -12.82
C TYR A 413 -25.52 9.27 -13.38
N ALA A 414 -24.79 8.55 -12.54
CA ALA A 414 -23.71 7.66 -12.96
C ALA A 414 -24.20 6.60 -13.96
N VAL A 415 -25.32 5.93 -13.66
CA VAL A 415 -25.93 4.95 -14.59
C VAL A 415 -26.37 5.61 -15.91
N ALA A 416 -26.94 6.83 -15.85
CA ALA A 416 -27.34 7.56 -17.04
C ALA A 416 -26.13 7.93 -17.92
N LEU A 417 -25.01 8.38 -17.34
CA LEU A 417 -23.76 8.61 -18.06
C LEU A 417 -23.23 7.33 -18.71
N GLY A 418 -23.23 6.22 -17.96
CA GLY A 418 -22.85 4.91 -18.48
C GLY A 418 -23.63 4.53 -19.73
N LYS A 419 -24.96 4.66 -19.70
CA LYS A 419 -25.83 4.32 -20.85
C LYS A 419 -25.66 5.30 -22.02
N THR A 420 -25.71 6.60 -21.75
CA THR A 420 -25.90 7.62 -22.80
C THR A 420 -24.61 8.24 -23.34
N LYS A 421 -23.54 8.27 -22.53
CA LYS A 421 -22.27 8.91 -22.90
C LYS A 421 -21.15 7.90 -23.08
N ALA A 422 -21.11 6.86 -22.24
CA ALA A 422 -20.05 5.85 -22.29
C ALA A 422 -20.41 4.63 -23.16
N GLY A 423 -21.68 4.45 -23.52
CA GLY A 423 -22.14 3.32 -24.34
C GLY A 423 -22.13 1.96 -23.63
N PHE A 424 -22.22 1.94 -22.31
CA PHE A 424 -22.21 0.72 -21.51
C PHE A 424 -23.52 -0.06 -21.60
N SER A 425 -23.41 -1.39 -21.60
CA SER A 425 -24.55 -2.28 -21.49
C SER A 425 -24.95 -2.43 -20.02
N LEU A 426 -25.88 -1.58 -19.59
CA LEU A 426 -26.38 -1.52 -18.21
C LEU A 426 -27.86 -1.95 -18.13
N VAL A 427 -28.23 -2.98 -18.90
CA VAL A 427 -29.58 -3.56 -18.88
C VAL A 427 -29.83 -4.17 -17.50
N GLY A 428 -30.92 -3.77 -16.86
CA GLY A 428 -31.25 -4.22 -15.50
C GLY A 428 -30.43 -3.58 -14.38
N ILE A 429 -29.56 -2.60 -14.67
CA ILE A 429 -28.83 -1.83 -13.65
C ILE A 429 -29.47 -0.44 -13.51
N GLY A 430 -29.91 -0.11 -12.30
CA GLY A 430 -30.41 1.19 -11.88
C GLY A 430 -29.54 1.83 -10.80
N GLY A 431 -29.79 3.11 -10.49
CA GLY A 431 -29.03 3.80 -9.43
C GLY A 431 -29.30 3.23 -8.05
N LYS A 432 -30.47 2.63 -7.82
CA LYS A 432 -30.80 1.96 -6.55
C LYS A 432 -29.88 0.78 -6.29
N ASP A 433 -29.57 -0.02 -7.32
CA ASP A 433 -28.70 -1.19 -7.16
C ASP A 433 -27.29 -0.80 -6.70
N LEU A 434 -26.77 0.32 -7.20
CA LEU A 434 -25.49 0.87 -6.75
C LEU A 434 -25.58 1.44 -5.34
N ASN A 435 -26.66 2.19 -5.04
CA ASN A 435 -26.85 2.81 -3.73
C ASN A 435 -27.18 1.81 -2.60
N ASP A 436 -27.70 0.64 -2.94
CA ASP A 436 -27.88 -0.50 -2.04
C ASP A 436 -26.60 -1.35 -1.90
N GLY A 437 -25.58 -1.12 -2.73
CA GLY A 437 -24.33 -1.87 -2.72
C GLY A 437 -24.44 -3.28 -3.30
N ASN A 438 -25.29 -3.49 -4.32
CA ASN A 438 -25.44 -4.80 -4.95
C ASN A 438 -24.09 -5.29 -5.52
N PRO A 439 -23.53 -6.43 -5.03
CA PRO A 439 -22.19 -6.86 -5.42
C PRO A 439 -22.03 -7.11 -6.92
N THR A 440 -22.97 -7.85 -7.52
CA THR A 440 -22.89 -8.26 -8.92
C THR A 440 -23.01 -7.07 -9.86
N LEU A 441 -23.98 -6.19 -9.62
CA LEU A 441 -24.26 -5.05 -10.50
C LEU A 441 -23.21 -3.95 -10.36
N THR A 442 -22.67 -3.74 -9.15
CA THR A 442 -21.55 -2.82 -8.91
C THR A 442 -20.29 -3.28 -9.64
N LEU A 443 -19.89 -4.55 -9.48
CA LEU A 443 -18.73 -5.11 -10.18
C LEU A 443 -18.91 -5.11 -11.71
N ALA A 444 -20.13 -5.34 -12.21
CA ALA A 444 -20.42 -5.29 -13.63
C ALA A 444 -20.21 -3.88 -14.23
N LEU A 445 -20.59 -2.83 -13.51
CA LEU A 445 -20.34 -1.45 -13.92
C LEU A 445 -18.85 -1.11 -13.85
N VAL A 446 -18.19 -1.42 -12.74
CA VAL A 446 -16.75 -1.14 -12.55
C VAL A 446 -15.90 -1.84 -13.61
N TRP A 447 -16.23 -3.09 -13.95
CA TRP A 447 -15.61 -3.81 -15.05
C TRP A 447 -15.73 -3.07 -16.40
N GLN A 448 -16.92 -2.56 -16.74
CA GLN A 448 -17.11 -1.84 -18.01
C GLN A 448 -16.31 -0.54 -18.06
N ILE A 449 -16.20 0.17 -16.92
CA ILE A 449 -15.33 1.35 -16.80
C ILE A 449 -13.86 0.96 -16.99
N MET A 450 -13.38 -0.10 -16.30
CA MET A 450 -12.01 -0.59 -16.44
C MET A 450 -11.70 -1.02 -17.88
N ARG A 451 -12.61 -1.75 -18.52
CA ARG A 451 -12.46 -2.16 -19.93
C ARG A 451 -12.34 -0.95 -20.84
N ARG A 452 -13.21 0.05 -20.70
CA ARG A 452 -13.15 1.29 -21.50
C ARG A 452 -11.86 2.06 -21.22
N TYR A 453 -11.41 2.14 -19.97
CA TYR A 453 -10.12 2.74 -19.61
C TYR A 453 -8.97 2.09 -20.38
N THR A 454 -8.90 0.75 -20.36
CA THR A 454 -7.86 0.00 -21.07
C THR A 454 -7.92 0.21 -22.59
N LEU A 455 -9.12 0.25 -23.18
CA LEU A 455 -9.29 0.48 -24.61
C LEU A 455 -8.97 1.92 -25.04
N ASN A 456 -9.33 2.94 -24.25
CA ASN A 456 -8.98 4.33 -24.54
C ASN A 456 -7.46 4.53 -24.58
N VAL A 457 -6.71 3.81 -23.74
CA VAL A 457 -5.24 3.81 -23.78
C VAL A 457 -4.70 3.23 -25.09
N LEU A 458 -5.44 2.31 -25.74
CA LEU A 458 -5.10 1.77 -27.06
C LEU A 458 -5.55 2.69 -28.21
N GLU A 459 -6.73 3.31 -28.12
CA GLU A 459 -7.22 4.28 -29.12
C GLU A 459 -6.25 5.48 -29.27
N ASP A 460 -5.65 5.95 -28.18
CA ASP A 460 -4.63 7.01 -28.22
C ASP A 460 -3.31 6.59 -28.92
N LEU A 461 -3.16 5.31 -29.26
CA LEU A 461 -1.96 4.72 -29.87
C LEU A 461 -2.18 4.18 -31.28
N GLY A 462 -3.43 4.07 -31.74
CA GLY A 462 -3.77 3.63 -33.08
C GLY A 462 -4.21 4.79 -33.98
N ASP A 463 -4.23 4.58 -35.30
CA ASP A 463 -4.72 5.53 -36.31
C ASP A 463 -6.26 5.70 -36.30
N GLY A 464 -6.88 5.73 -35.12
CA GLY A 464 -8.32 6.01 -34.95
C GLY A 464 -9.27 4.82 -35.05
N GLU A 465 -8.78 3.57 -35.12
CA GLU A 465 -9.66 2.39 -35.01
C GLU A 465 -10.07 2.14 -33.54
N ALA A 466 -11.37 1.96 -33.31
CA ALA A 466 -11.89 1.61 -31.99
C ALA A 466 -11.40 0.22 -31.59
N ALA A 467 -10.51 0.16 -30.59
CA ALA A 467 -9.96 -1.10 -30.13
C ALA A 467 -11.07 -2.04 -29.62
N ASN A 468 -11.14 -3.23 -30.19
CA ASN A 468 -12.06 -4.29 -29.78
C ASN A 468 -11.30 -5.60 -29.53
N ASP A 469 -12.00 -6.61 -29.03
CA ASP A 469 -11.39 -7.89 -28.64
C ASP A 469 -10.70 -8.58 -29.83
N ASP A 470 -11.28 -8.52 -31.03
CA ASP A 470 -10.75 -9.12 -32.25
C ASP A 470 -9.46 -8.42 -32.73
N LEU A 471 -9.41 -7.09 -32.63
CA LEU A 471 -8.21 -6.30 -32.93
C LEU A 471 -7.05 -6.72 -32.02
N ILE A 472 -7.30 -6.90 -30.73
CA ILE A 472 -6.26 -7.32 -29.78
C ILE A 472 -5.76 -8.72 -30.12
N ILE A 473 -6.66 -9.68 -30.37
CA ILE A 473 -6.27 -11.06 -30.72
C ILE A 473 -5.49 -11.11 -32.03
N SER A 474 -5.93 -10.39 -33.05
CA SER A 474 -5.23 -10.32 -34.34
C SER A 474 -3.85 -9.68 -34.20
N TRP A 475 -3.71 -8.60 -33.44
CA TRP A 475 -2.42 -7.98 -33.14
C TRP A 475 -1.48 -8.95 -32.43
N VAL A 476 -1.95 -9.62 -31.35
CA VAL A 476 -1.14 -10.59 -30.60
C VAL A 476 -0.60 -11.69 -31.52
N ASN A 477 -1.46 -12.31 -32.33
CA ASN A 477 -1.06 -13.41 -33.20
C ASN A 477 -0.14 -12.94 -34.34
N ARG A 478 -0.33 -11.72 -34.84
CA ARG A 478 0.55 -11.09 -35.84
C ARG A 478 1.94 -10.86 -35.24
N THR A 479 2.03 -10.21 -34.09
CA THR A 479 3.30 -9.93 -33.39
C THR A 479 4.07 -11.21 -33.05
N LEU A 480 3.38 -12.25 -32.56
CA LEU A 480 4.00 -13.55 -32.30
C LEU A 480 4.54 -14.20 -33.58
N THR A 481 3.79 -14.14 -34.67
CA THR A 481 4.19 -14.73 -35.96
C THR A 481 5.38 -13.98 -36.57
N GLU A 482 5.38 -12.64 -36.54
CA GLU A 482 6.47 -11.80 -37.03
C GLU A 482 7.78 -12.02 -36.23
N ALA A 483 7.67 -12.31 -34.93
CA ALA A 483 8.79 -12.67 -34.07
C ALA A 483 9.23 -14.16 -34.19
N GLY A 484 8.60 -14.94 -35.08
CA GLY A 484 8.92 -16.35 -35.30
C GLY A 484 8.54 -17.28 -34.14
N LYS A 485 7.62 -16.86 -33.26
CA LYS A 485 7.10 -17.68 -32.16
C LYS A 485 6.02 -18.65 -32.67
N SER A 486 5.97 -19.85 -32.09
CA SER A 486 4.97 -20.86 -32.44
C SER A 486 3.65 -20.70 -31.70
N SER A 487 3.66 -20.00 -30.55
CA SER A 487 2.47 -19.73 -29.74
C SER A 487 1.44 -18.89 -30.50
N LYS A 488 0.15 -19.23 -30.32
CA LYS A 488 -1.01 -18.49 -30.82
C LYS A 488 -2.17 -18.63 -29.84
N ILE A 489 -3.08 -17.67 -29.87
CA ILE A 489 -4.32 -17.70 -29.09
C ILE A 489 -5.52 -17.50 -30.00
N SER A 490 -6.58 -18.28 -29.80
CA SER A 490 -7.82 -18.16 -30.56
C SER A 490 -8.78 -17.10 -29.98
N ASN A 491 -8.75 -16.89 -28.67
CA ASN A 491 -9.57 -15.95 -27.91
C ASN A 491 -9.06 -15.87 -26.46
N PHE A 492 -9.65 -15.00 -25.62
CA PHE A 492 -9.26 -14.84 -24.20
C PHE A 492 -9.69 -15.99 -23.27
N LYS A 493 -10.33 -17.05 -23.78
CA LYS A 493 -10.66 -18.30 -23.05
C LYS A 493 -9.75 -19.46 -23.45
N ASP A 494 -8.77 -19.22 -24.32
CA ASP A 494 -7.87 -20.25 -24.83
C ASP A 494 -7.06 -20.89 -23.70
N ARG A 495 -7.14 -22.22 -23.56
CA ARG A 495 -6.52 -22.94 -22.45
C ARG A 495 -5.00 -22.92 -22.48
N SER A 496 -4.39 -22.66 -23.64
CA SER A 496 -2.93 -22.49 -23.74
C SER A 496 -2.41 -21.34 -22.87
N ILE A 497 -3.24 -20.33 -22.60
CA ILE A 497 -2.91 -19.17 -21.76
C ILE A 497 -2.62 -19.60 -20.31
N SER A 498 -3.20 -20.71 -19.83
CA SER A 498 -2.93 -21.23 -18.48
C SER A 498 -1.46 -21.58 -18.25
N THR A 499 -0.70 -21.84 -19.32
CA THR A 499 0.75 -22.11 -19.24
C THR A 499 1.60 -20.84 -19.12
N SER A 500 1.00 -19.67 -19.35
CA SER A 500 1.63 -18.37 -19.53
C SER A 500 2.65 -18.28 -20.68
N LEU A 501 2.87 -19.34 -21.45
CA LEU A 501 3.81 -19.34 -22.59
C LEU A 501 3.43 -18.33 -23.68
N PRO A 502 2.15 -18.21 -24.12
CA PRO A 502 1.80 -17.18 -25.10
C PRO A 502 2.04 -15.75 -24.59
N VAL A 503 1.89 -15.53 -23.27
CA VAL A 503 2.12 -14.22 -22.65
C VAL A 503 3.62 -13.92 -22.60
N LEU A 504 4.45 -14.89 -22.21
CA LEU A 504 5.91 -14.76 -22.17
C LEU A 504 6.50 -14.57 -23.57
N ASP A 505 6.05 -15.36 -24.55
CA ASP A 505 6.47 -15.23 -25.94
C ASP A 505 6.12 -13.84 -26.49
N LEU A 506 4.96 -13.31 -26.14
CA LEU A 506 4.53 -11.97 -26.56
C LEU A 506 5.39 -10.88 -25.89
N ILE A 507 5.69 -10.99 -24.60
CA ILE A 507 6.59 -10.07 -23.89
C ILE A 507 7.96 -10.02 -24.57
N ASP A 508 8.52 -11.20 -24.87
CA ASP A 508 9.79 -11.31 -25.58
C ASP A 508 9.71 -10.79 -27.01
N SER A 509 8.57 -10.91 -27.68
CA SER A 509 8.35 -10.33 -29.01
C SER A 509 8.32 -8.79 -28.96
N ILE A 510 7.72 -8.21 -27.91
CA ILE A 510 7.67 -6.75 -27.68
C ILE A 510 9.05 -6.20 -27.26
N GLN A 511 9.79 -6.97 -26.45
CA GLN A 511 11.14 -6.62 -26.00
C GLN A 511 12.05 -7.85 -26.10
N PRO A 512 12.72 -8.05 -27.26
CA PRO A 512 13.59 -9.20 -27.48
C PRO A 512 14.67 -9.36 -26.41
N GLY A 513 14.80 -10.58 -25.89
CA GLY A 513 15.79 -10.92 -24.87
C GLY A 513 15.40 -10.49 -23.45
N SER A 514 14.19 -9.98 -23.24
CA SER A 514 13.70 -9.66 -21.89
C SER A 514 13.35 -10.91 -21.08
N VAL A 515 12.89 -11.96 -21.76
CA VAL A 515 12.47 -13.21 -21.12
C VAL A 515 13.64 -14.19 -21.05
N ARG A 516 13.89 -14.70 -19.85
CA ARG A 516 14.89 -15.73 -19.60
C ARG A 516 14.22 -17.10 -19.62
N TYR A 517 14.20 -17.74 -20.79
CA TYR A 517 13.51 -19.03 -20.99
C TYR A 517 14.11 -20.19 -20.18
N ASP A 518 15.34 -20.06 -19.68
CA ASP A 518 15.93 -21.02 -18.72
C ASP A 518 15.18 -21.06 -17.38
N LEU A 519 14.43 -20.00 -17.05
CA LEU A 519 13.58 -19.92 -15.86
C LEU A 519 12.13 -20.33 -16.14
N VAL A 520 11.77 -20.54 -17.40
CA VAL A 520 10.40 -20.85 -17.83
C VAL A 520 10.24 -22.35 -17.93
N LYS A 521 9.24 -22.88 -17.23
CA LYS A 521 8.93 -24.30 -17.25
C LYS A 521 8.15 -24.64 -18.51
N THR A 522 8.53 -25.72 -19.20
CA THR A 522 7.93 -26.17 -20.47
C THR A 522 7.64 -27.67 -20.46
N GLY A 523 6.94 -28.17 -21.49
CA GLY A 523 6.56 -29.58 -21.62
C GLY A 523 5.27 -29.91 -20.88
N THR A 524 5.27 -31.00 -20.10
CA THR A 524 4.11 -31.37 -19.27
C THR A 524 4.17 -30.58 -17.96
N LEU A 525 3.27 -29.62 -17.81
CA LEU A 525 3.25 -28.68 -16.68
C LEU A 525 2.22 -29.09 -15.62
N SER A 526 2.64 -29.12 -14.36
CA SER A 526 1.74 -29.13 -13.21
C SER A 526 1.08 -27.75 -13.01
N GLU A 527 0.06 -27.67 -12.16
CA GLU A 527 -0.56 -26.38 -11.80
C GLU A 527 0.44 -25.45 -11.10
N ASP A 528 1.34 -25.98 -10.27
CA ASP A 528 2.41 -25.20 -9.62
C ASP A 528 3.41 -24.65 -10.65
N ASP A 529 3.72 -25.42 -11.71
CA ASP A 529 4.60 -24.95 -12.79
C ASP A 529 3.96 -23.82 -13.59
N LYS A 530 2.65 -23.93 -13.86
CA LYS A 530 1.88 -22.90 -14.53
C LYS A 530 1.77 -21.63 -13.68
N LEU A 531 1.54 -21.78 -12.38
CA LEU A 531 1.50 -20.65 -11.44
C LEU A 531 2.86 -19.96 -11.36
N ASP A 532 3.95 -20.72 -11.32
CA ASP A 532 5.31 -20.19 -11.32
C ASP A 532 5.61 -19.38 -12.60
N ASN A 533 5.23 -19.92 -13.77
CA ASN A 533 5.32 -19.20 -15.04
C ASN A 533 4.44 -17.94 -15.05
N ALA A 534 3.24 -17.98 -14.45
CA ALA A 534 2.33 -16.84 -14.39
C ALA A 534 2.87 -15.71 -13.50
N LYS A 535 3.46 -16.04 -12.34
CA LYS A 535 4.16 -15.08 -11.47
C LYS A 535 5.29 -14.37 -12.22
N TYR A 536 6.07 -15.15 -12.97
CA TYR A 536 7.14 -14.63 -13.82
C TYR A 536 6.59 -13.73 -14.93
N ALA A 537 5.55 -14.16 -15.66
CA ALA A 537 4.94 -13.43 -16.76
C ALA A 537 4.35 -12.08 -16.34
N VAL A 538 3.60 -12.02 -15.24
CA VAL A 538 3.01 -10.78 -14.71
C VAL A 538 4.12 -9.79 -14.33
N SER A 539 5.16 -10.27 -13.65
CA SER A 539 6.29 -9.43 -13.25
C SER A 539 7.09 -8.93 -14.46
N MET A 540 7.30 -9.78 -15.46
CA MET A 540 7.96 -9.40 -16.71
C MET A 540 7.15 -8.37 -17.52
N ALA A 541 5.83 -8.51 -17.59
CA ALA A 541 4.95 -7.52 -18.22
C ALA A 541 5.10 -6.14 -17.55
N ARG A 542 5.10 -6.11 -16.21
CA ARG A 542 5.31 -4.88 -15.43
C ARG A 542 6.71 -4.30 -15.64
N LYS A 543 7.74 -5.14 -15.71
CA LYS A 543 9.15 -4.75 -15.96
C LYS A 543 9.33 -4.05 -17.30
N ILE A 544 8.73 -4.59 -18.38
CA ILE A 544 8.80 -3.95 -19.70
C ILE A 544 7.95 -2.68 -19.80
N GLY A 545 7.10 -2.39 -18.80
CA GLY A 545 6.33 -1.15 -18.70
C GLY A 545 4.82 -1.30 -18.89
N ALA A 546 4.29 -2.52 -19.01
CA ALA A 546 2.85 -2.75 -19.11
C ALA A 546 2.15 -2.61 -17.74
N ARG A 547 1.04 -1.87 -17.70
CA ARG A 547 0.27 -1.61 -16.47
C ARG A 547 -0.72 -2.74 -16.15
N VAL A 548 -0.19 -3.90 -15.80
CA VAL A 548 -0.99 -5.11 -15.55
C VAL A 548 -1.46 -5.21 -14.10
N TYR A 549 -2.78 -5.24 -13.92
CA TYR A 549 -3.45 -5.47 -12.62
C TYR A 549 -3.87 -6.93 -12.40
N ALA A 550 -3.81 -7.77 -13.43
CA ALA A 550 -4.11 -9.19 -13.31
C ALA A 550 -3.15 -9.87 -12.33
N LEU A 551 -3.69 -10.87 -11.62
CA LEU A 551 -2.93 -11.72 -10.73
C LEU A 551 -2.48 -12.99 -11.47
N PRO A 552 -1.42 -13.66 -11.00
CA PRO A 552 -0.95 -14.92 -11.61
C PRO A 552 -2.06 -15.96 -11.78
N ASP A 553 -2.92 -16.10 -10.77
CA ASP A 553 -4.06 -17.02 -10.79
C ASP A 553 -5.10 -16.70 -11.88
N ASP A 554 -5.20 -15.43 -12.31
CA ASP A 554 -6.11 -15.06 -13.40
C ASP A 554 -5.65 -15.61 -14.75
N LEU A 555 -4.34 -15.75 -14.95
CA LEU A 555 -3.77 -16.41 -16.13
C LEU A 555 -3.93 -17.93 -16.03
N LEU A 556 -3.58 -18.50 -14.87
CA LEU A 556 -3.69 -19.94 -14.58
C LEU A 556 -5.11 -20.46 -14.85
N GLU A 557 -6.11 -19.79 -14.26
CA GLU A 557 -7.53 -20.15 -14.38
C GLU A 557 -8.16 -19.69 -15.70
N VAL A 558 -7.44 -18.89 -16.49
CA VAL A 558 -7.89 -18.29 -17.75
C VAL A 558 -9.17 -17.45 -17.55
N LYS A 559 -9.11 -16.45 -16.66
CA LYS A 559 -10.22 -15.51 -16.41
C LYS A 559 -10.33 -14.52 -17.58
N PRO A 560 -11.35 -14.61 -18.44
CA PRO A 560 -11.30 -13.94 -19.75
C PRO A 560 -11.21 -12.42 -19.67
N LYS A 561 -11.90 -11.83 -18.69
CA LYS A 561 -11.84 -10.38 -18.39
C LYS A 561 -10.41 -9.93 -18.11
N MET A 562 -9.73 -10.62 -17.19
CA MET A 562 -8.38 -10.26 -16.76
C MET A 562 -7.35 -10.59 -17.84
N VAL A 563 -7.47 -11.74 -18.50
CA VAL A 563 -6.65 -12.12 -19.65
C VAL A 563 -6.71 -11.07 -20.76
N MET A 564 -7.91 -10.58 -21.11
CA MET A 564 -8.08 -9.50 -22.09
C MET A 564 -7.30 -8.25 -21.69
N THR A 565 -7.38 -7.84 -20.42
CA THR A 565 -6.63 -6.66 -19.95
C THR A 565 -5.12 -6.86 -20.02
N VAL A 566 -4.60 -8.07 -19.78
CA VAL A 566 -3.15 -8.37 -19.90
C VAL A 566 -2.69 -8.14 -21.33
N PHE A 567 -3.37 -8.76 -22.31
CA PHE A 567 -3.01 -8.63 -23.72
C PHE A 567 -3.18 -7.19 -24.23
N ALA A 568 -4.24 -6.50 -23.81
CA ALA A 568 -4.44 -5.09 -24.15
C ALA A 568 -3.32 -4.20 -23.57
N CYS A 569 -2.92 -4.40 -22.32
CA CYS A 569 -1.81 -3.64 -21.73
C CYS A 569 -0.46 -3.94 -22.42
N LEU A 570 -0.24 -5.17 -22.86
CA LEU A 570 0.95 -5.54 -23.64
C LEU A 570 0.93 -4.92 -25.03
N MET A 571 -0.22 -4.92 -25.72
CA MET A 571 -0.43 -4.23 -26.99
C MET A 571 -0.12 -2.73 -26.87
N GLY A 572 -0.67 -2.06 -25.86
CA GLY A 572 -0.40 -0.65 -25.62
C GLY A 572 1.07 -0.35 -25.30
N ARG A 573 1.83 -1.35 -24.84
CA ARG A 573 3.27 -1.22 -24.67
C ARG A 573 4.03 -1.46 -25.98
N GLY A 574 3.63 -2.45 -26.77
CA GLY A 574 4.21 -2.79 -28.06
C GLY A 574 4.07 -1.65 -29.08
N MET A 575 2.86 -1.12 -29.24
CA MET A 575 2.58 -0.06 -30.22
C MET A 575 3.27 1.27 -29.91
N LYS A 576 3.65 1.55 -28.65
CA LYS A 576 4.44 2.75 -28.29
C LYS A 576 5.90 2.72 -28.78
N ARG A 577 6.37 1.57 -29.27
CA ARG A 577 7.76 1.40 -29.74
C ARG A 577 7.90 1.45 -31.26
N GLU A 578 6.82 1.15 -31.97
CA GLU A 578 6.68 1.44 -33.40
C GLU A 578 6.55 2.96 -33.59
#